data_AF-A0A5Q4T2I6-F1
#
_entry.id   AF-A0A5Q4T2I6-F1
#
_cell.length_a   1.000
_cell.length_b   1.000
_cell.length_c   1.000
_cell.angle_alpha   90.00
_cell.angle_beta   90.00
_cell.angle_gamma   90.00
#
_symmetry.space_group_name_H-M   'P 1'
#
loop_
_entity.id
_entity.type
_entity.pdbx_description
1 polymer ?
#
loop_
_entity_poly.entity_id
_entity_poly.type
_entity_poly.pdbx_seq_one_letter_code
_entity_poly.pdbx_strand_id
1 'polypeptide(L)'
;MNGRVTHTVMDDELAGLLEDLDGLSWVPGVDLILAGIREAATAATDGRLDTDTTSTLLSAIANPHGPDLTAALAHLAQHLTSTQNRALDQLDPHTAKKVAELGERHAHDTALYAPKDGPNEAAGLIYPST
;
A
#
# COMPACT_ATOMS: atom_id res chain seq x y z
N MET A 1 30.51 -1.40 -23.96
CA MET A 1 29.27 -0.78 -24.48
C MET A 1 28.15 -1.20 -23.53
N ASN A 2 27.88 -0.39 -22.50
CA ASN A 2 26.89 -0.73 -21.47
C ASN A 2 25.53 -0.17 -21.89
N GLY A 3 24.61 -1.08 -22.18
CA GLY A 3 23.23 -0.78 -22.55
C GLY A 3 22.50 -0.11 -21.39
N ARG A 4 22.07 1.11 -21.66
CA ARG A 4 21.15 1.92 -20.87
C ARG A 4 19.75 1.32 -21.01
N VAL A 5 19.44 0.31 -20.22
CA VAL A 5 18.12 -0.35 -20.20
C VAL A 5 17.70 -0.56 -18.75
N THR A 6 17.19 0.48 -18.07
CA THR A 6 16.53 0.33 -16.76
C THR A 6 15.66 1.52 -16.32
N HIS A 7 15.51 2.59 -17.11
CA HIS A 7 14.89 3.84 -16.64
C HIS A 7 13.43 4.04 -17.10
N THR A 8 12.72 2.99 -17.49
CA THR A 8 11.35 3.14 -18.03
C THR A 8 10.39 2.07 -17.53
N VAL A 9 10.81 0.79 -17.52
CA VAL A 9 9.88 -0.33 -17.25
C VAL A 9 9.26 -0.30 -15.84
N MET A 10 9.98 0.18 -14.82
CA MET A 10 9.46 0.22 -13.44
C MET A 10 8.54 1.43 -13.17
N ASP A 11 8.74 2.55 -13.88
CA ASP A 11 7.80 3.69 -13.88
C ASP A 11 6.52 3.32 -14.64
N ASP A 12 6.63 2.54 -15.72
CA ASP A 12 5.51 2.14 -16.56
C ASP A 12 4.52 1.21 -15.83
N GLU A 13 4.98 0.30 -14.98
CA GLU A 13 4.12 -0.62 -14.22
C GLU A 13 3.27 0.10 -13.16
N LEU A 14 3.89 1.00 -12.38
CA LEU A 14 3.15 1.80 -11.38
C LEU A 14 2.18 2.76 -12.07
N ALA A 15 2.60 3.42 -13.16
CA ALA A 15 1.73 4.31 -13.92
C ALA A 15 0.50 3.58 -14.48
N GLY A 16 0.69 2.39 -15.07
CA GLY A 16 -0.42 1.57 -15.58
C GLY A 16 -1.39 1.13 -14.48
N LEU A 17 -0.86 0.70 -13.33
CA LEU A 17 -1.70 0.35 -12.17
C LEU A 17 -2.54 1.54 -11.68
N LEU A 18 -1.95 2.73 -11.62
CA LEU A 18 -2.65 3.94 -11.17
C LEU A 18 -3.71 4.38 -12.19
N GLU A 19 -3.49 4.21 -13.49
CA GLU A 19 -4.47 4.47 -14.54
C GLU A 19 -5.67 3.51 -14.43
N ASP A 20 -5.43 2.22 -14.21
CA ASP A 20 -6.49 1.24 -13.98
C ASP A 20 -7.34 1.58 -12.75
N LEU A 21 -6.72 2.11 -11.70
CA LEU A 21 -7.40 2.49 -10.46
C LEU A 21 -8.12 3.83 -10.53
N ASP A 22 -7.83 4.71 -11.51
CA ASP A 22 -8.50 6.01 -11.64
C ASP A 22 -10.02 5.89 -11.88
N GLY A 23 -10.46 4.77 -12.47
CA GLY A 23 -11.87 4.44 -12.61
C GLY A 23 -12.62 4.28 -11.27
N LEU A 24 -11.89 4.21 -10.15
CA LEU A 24 -12.42 4.08 -8.80
C LEU A 24 -12.38 5.39 -7.99
N SER A 25 -11.96 6.51 -8.58
CA SER A 25 -11.87 7.84 -7.92
C SER A 25 -13.20 8.33 -7.32
N TRP A 26 -14.34 7.81 -7.77
CA TRP A 26 -15.67 8.10 -7.19
C TRP A 26 -15.88 7.48 -5.80
N VAL A 27 -15.06 6.51 -5.39
CA VAL A 27 -15.11 5.90 -4.05
C VAL A 27 -14.45 6.85 -3.04
N PRO A 28 -15.14 7.23 -1.95
CA PRO A 28 -14.59 8.16 -0.97
C PRO A 28 -13.21 7.72 -0.44
N GLY A 29 -12.23 8.63 -0.52
CA GLY A 29 -10.86 8.42 -0.03
C GLY A 29 -9.91 7.76 -1.04
N VAL A 30 -10.41 7.07 -2.08
CA VAL A 30 -9.55 6.42 -3.08
C VAL A 30 -8.72 7.44 -3.86
N ASP A 31 -9.33 8.53 -4.32
CA ASP A 31 -8.63 9.59 -5.04
C ASP A 31 -7.44 10.18 -4.23
N LEU A 32 -7.61 10.37 -2.93
CA LEU A 32 -6.55 10.87 -2.04
C LEU A 32 -5.38 9.87 -1.90
N ILE A 33 -5.68 8.57 -1.81
CA ILE A 33 -4.66 7.53 -1.75
C ILE A 33 -3.86 7.50 -3.07
N LEU A 34 -4.55 7.50 -4.21
CA LEU A 34 -3.92 7.49 -5.53
C LEU A 34 -3.10 8.76 -5.77
N ALA A 35 -3.62 9.93 -5.39
CA ALA A 35 -2.89 11.19 -5.46
C ALA A 35 -1.63 11.17 -4.57
N GLY A 36 -1.70 10.59 -3.37
CA GLY A 36 -0.55 10.43 -2.49
C GLY A 36 0.53 9.53 -3.09
N ILE A 37 0.14 8.41 -3.72
CA ILE A 37 1.09 7.51 -4.41
C ILE A 37 1.76 8.23 -5.59
N ARG A 38 0.97 8.97 -6.40
CA ARG A 38 1.50 9.79 -7.50
C ARG A 38 2.48 10.84 -7.04
N GLU A 39 2.15 11.55 -5.97
CA GLU A 39 3.00 12.59 -5.40
C GLU A 39 4.33 12.01 -4.92
N ALA A 40 4.28 10.87 -4.21
CA ALA A 40 5.48 10.19 -3.73
C ALA A 40 6.37 9.70 -4.89
N ALA A 41 5.79 9.08 -5.91
CA ALA A 41 6.52 8.63 -7.09
C ALA A 41 7.14 9.81 -7.86
N THR A 42 6.37 10.87 -8.09
CA THR A 42 6.85 12.09 -8.76
C THR A 42 7.98 12.74 -7.95
N ALA A 43 7.85 12.80 -6.62
CA ALA A 43 8.90 13.33 -5.75
C ALA A 43 10.19 12.52 -5.82
N ALA A 44 10.10 11.19 -5.94
CA ALA A 44 11.27 10.33 -6.13
C ALA A 44 11.96 10.62 -7.48
N THR A 45 11.19 10.66 -8.57
CA THR A 45 11.71 10.88 -9.93
C THR A 45 12.28 12.28 -10.12
N ASP A 46 11.67 13.30 -9.50
CA ASP A 46 12.13 14.69 -9.54
C ASP A 46 13.33 14.97 -8.61
N GLY A 47 13.78 13.98 -7.82
CA GLY A 47 14.85 14.14 -6.85
C GLY A 47 14.49 15.04 -5.66
N ARG A 48 13.20 15.10 -5.29
CA ARG A 48 12.67 15.87 -4.15
C ARG A 48 12.72 15.10 -2.82
N LEU A 49 13.00 13.80 -2.86
CA LEU A 49 13.21 12.98 -1.66
C LEU A 49 14.69 12.93 -1.31
N ASP A 50 15.04 13.33 -0.09
CA ASP A 50 16.37 13.08 0.47
C ASP A 50 16.47 11.64 1.04
N THR A 51 17.67 11.28 1.49
CA THR A 51 17.99 9.98 2.11
C THR A 51 17.03 9.64 3.26
N ASP A 52 16.81 10.59 4.17
CA ASP A 52 15.98 10.40 5.35
C ASP A 52 14.51 10.18 4.98
N THR A 53 13.99 11.00 4.05
CA THR A 53 12.61 10.90 3.58
C THR A 53 12.38 9.60 2.82
N THR A 54 13.35 9.18 1.98
CA THR A 54 13.28 7.92 1.23
C THR A 54 13.24 6.72 2.17
N SER A 55 14.16 6.66 3.14
CA SER A 55 14.18 5.60 4.15
C SER A 55 12.89 5.58 4.97
N THR A 56 12.41 6.75 5.38
CA THR A 56 11.17 6.87 6.16
C THR A 56 9.97 6.36 5.36
N LEU A 57 9.87 6.73 4.09
CA LEU A 57 8.76 6.31 3.23
C LEU A 57 8.77 4.79 3.00
N LEU A 58 9.94 4.19 2.75
CA LEU A 58 10.09 2.74 2.62
C LEU A 58 9.62 2.00 3.88
N SER A 59 10.07 2.45 5.06
CA SER A 59 9.61 1.87 6.33
C SER A 59 8.11 2.11 6.56
N ALA A 60 7.58 3.27 6.19
CA ALA A 60 6.14 3.56 6.35
C ALA A 60 5.26 2.67 5.46
N ILE A 61 5.73 2.27 4.28
CA ILE A 61 5.02 1.36 3.37
C ILE A 61 4.95 -0.06 3.96
N ALA A 62 6.07 -0.57 4.48
CA ALA A 62 6.17 -1.94 4.97
C ALA A 62 7.20 -2.07 6.11
N ASN A 63 6.73 -1.96 7.35
CA ASN A 63 7.53 -2.04 8.57
C ASN A 63 7.36 -3.43 9.22
N PRO A 64 8.40 -4.28 9.27
CA PRO A 64 8.31 -5.59 9.91
C PRO A 64 8.11 -5.52 11.44
N HIS A 65 8.37 -4.37 12.05
CA HIS A 65 8.38 -4.19 13.51
C HIS A 65 7.30 -3.25 14.05
N GLY A 66 6.42 -2.71 13.19
CA GLY A 66 5.49 -1.67 13.61
C GLY A 66 4.29 -1.49 12.66
N PRO A 67 3.41 -0.53 12.98
CA PRO A 67 2.34 -0.14 12.07
C PRO A 67 2.95 0.42 10.78
N ASP A 68 2.38 0.01 9.66
CA ASP A 68 2.71 0.48 8.31
C ASP A 68 1.43 0.67 7.49
N LEU A 69 1.57 1.27 6.31
CA LEU A 69 0.44 1.52 5.41
C LEU A 69 -0.20 0.21 4.95
N THR A 70 0.57 -0.86 4.80
CA THR A 70 0.05 -2.19 4.44
C THR A 70 -0.92 -2.73 5.51
N ALA A 71 -0.55 -2.63 6.78
CA ALA A 71 -1.39 -3.01 7.91
C ALA A 71 -2.61 -2.09 8.05
N ALA A 72 -2.45 -0.79 7.81
CA ALA A 72 -3.56 0.15 7.83
C ALA A 72 -4.62 -0.19 6.77
N LEU A 73 -4.20 -0.52 5.54
CA LEU A 73 -5.09 -0.94 4.46
C LEU A 73 -5.79 -2.27 4.78
N ALA A 74 -5.08 -3.22 5.39
CA ALA A 74 -5.68 -4.49 5.80
C ALA A 74 -6.73 -4.32 6.91
N HIS A 75 -6.48 -3.43 7.88
CA HIS A 75 -7.47 -3.08 8.90
C HIS A 75 -8.65 -2.30 8.33
N LEU A 76 -8.44 -1.45 7.31
CA LEU A 76 -9.55 -0.82 6.59
C LEU A 76 -10.43 -1.87 5.92
N ALA A 77 -9.84 -2.85 5.23
CA ALA A 77 -10.59 -3.95 4.62
C ALA A 77 -11.39 -4.72 5.68
N GLN A 78 -10.77 -5.07 6.82
CA GLN A 78 -11.46 -5.69 7.95
C GLN A 78 -12.64 -4.84 8.43
N HIS A 79 -12.45 -3.53 8.60
CA HIS A 79 -13.51 -2.61 9.02
C HIS A 79 -14.67 -2.56 8.01
N LEU A 80 -14.37 -2.46 6.72
CA LEU A 80 -15.36 -2.44 5.64
C LEU A 80 -16.17 -3.74 5.54
N THR A 81 -15.60 -4.87 5.95
CA THR A 81 -16.31 -6.16 6.01
C THR A 81 -17.04 -6.43 7.31
N SER A 82 -16.88 -5.57 8.31
CA SER A 82 -17.47 -5.77 9.64
C SER A 82 -18.96 -5.42 9.67
N THR A 83 -19.66 -5.91 10.69
CA THR A 83 -21.07 -5.57 10.96
C THR A 83 -21.29 -4.09 11.32
N GLN A 84 -20.22 -3.30 11.48
CA GLN A 84 -20.32 -1.85 11.67
C GLN A 84 -20.56 -1.12 10.34
N ASN A 85 -20.24 -1.74 9.20
CA ASN A 85 -20.52 -1.18 7.89
C ASN A 85 -21.99 -1.39 7.52
N ARG A 86 -22.78 -0.31 7.61
CA ARG A 86 -24.22 -0.32 7.31
C ARG A 86 -24.56 -0.73 5.87
N ALA A 87 -23.60 -0.64 4.94
CA ALA A 87 -23.82 -1.14 3.58
C ALA A 87 -24.08 -2.65 3.55
N LEU A 88 -23.70 -3.38 4.61
CA LEU A 88 -23.88 -4.82 4.75
C LEU A 88 -25.21 -5.20 5.43
N ASP A 89 -25.99 -4.23 5.93
CA ASP A 89 -27.22 -4.48 6.70
C ASP A 89 -28.31 -5.23 5.89
N GLN A 90 -28.22 -5.17 4.55
CA GLN A 90 -29.16 -5.83 3.64
C GLN A 90 -28.78 -7.28 3.31
N LEU A 91 -27.60 -7.74 3.75
CA LEU A 91 -27.17 -9.12 3.53
C LEU A 91 -27.91 -10.07 4.48
N ASP A 92 -28.14 -11.30 4.03
CA ASP A 92 -28.61 -12.34 4.94
C ASP A 92 -27.53 -12.65 6.01
N PRO A 93 -27.92 -13.13 7.20
CA PRO A 93 -26.98 -13.32 8.31
C PRO A 93 -25.80 -14.25 8.00
N HIS A 94 -26.00 -15.25 7.13
CA HIS A 94 -24.94 -16.19 6.76
C HIS A 94 -23.91 -15.50 5.86
N THR A 95 -24.36 -14.75 4.85
CA THR A 95 -23.48 -13.98 3.97
C THR A 95 -22.76 -12.87 4.74
N ALA A 96 -23.46 -12.12 5.61
CA ALA A 96 -22.84 -11.09 6.43
C ALA A 96 -21.72 -11.64 7.32
N LYS A 97 -21.96 -12.78 7.98
CA LYS A 97 -20.92 -13.48 8.74
C LYS A 97 -19.75 -13.90 7.84
N LYS A 98 -20.03 -14.41 6.65
CA LYS A 98 -18.97 -14.83 5.74
C LYS A 98 -18.09 -13.67 5.29
N VAL A 99 -18.69 -12.52 4.99
CA VAL A 99 -17.96 -11.30 4.63
C VAL A 99 -17.03 -10.86 5.77
N ALA A 100 -17.53 -10.84 7.01
CA ALA A 100 -16.72 -10.52 8.19
C ALA A 100 -15.53 -11.48 8.37
N GLU A 101 -15.77 -12.81 8.25
CA GLU A 101 -14.69 -13.82 8.31
C GLU A 101 -13.61 -13.56 7.25
N LEU A 102 -13.99 -13.12 6.05
CA LEU A 102 -13.03 -12.85 4.97
C LEU A 102 -12.13 -11.66 5.28
N GLY A 103 -12.66 -10.58 5.84
CA GLY A 103 -11.84 -9.43 6.21
C GLY A 103 -10.98 -9.66 7.44
N GLU A 104 -11.48 -10.39 8.45
CA GLU A 104 -10.66 -10.85 9.58
C GLU A 104 -9.48 -11.70 9.11
N ARG A 105 -9.74 -12.66 8.20
CA ARG A 105 -8.69 -13.49 7.61
C ARG A 105 -7.71 -12.65 6.80
N HIS A 106 -8.17 -11.70 5.99
CA HIS A 106 -7.27 -10.84 5.22
C HIS A 106 -6.35 -10.01 6.12
N ALA A 107 -6.87 -9.43 7.21
CA ALA A 107 -6.04 -8.71 8.18
C ALA A 107 -5.00 -9.63 8.85
N HIS A 108 -5.41 -10.84 9.24
CA HIS A 108 -4.50 -11.83 9.82
C HIS A 108 -3.41 -12.28 8.83
N ASP A 109 -3.79 -12.64 7.61
CA ASP A 109 -2.86 -13.11 6.57
C ASP A 109 -1.88 -12.00 6.18
N THR A 110 -2.35 -10.74 6.09
CA THR A 110 -1.46 -9.60 5.81
C THR A 110 -0.46 -9.39 6.95
N ALA A 111 -0.88 -9.52 8.21
CA ALA A 111 0.02 -9.38 9.35
C ALA A 111 1.10 -10.47 9.40
N LEU A 112 0.80 -11.69 8.95
CA LEU A 112 1.73 -12.82 8.99
C LEU A 112 2.60 -12.95 7.73
N TYR A 113 2.06 -12.63 6.57
CA TYR A 113 2.62 -13.05 5.29
C TYR A 113 2.90 -11.91 4.31
N ALA A 114 2.51 -10.66 4.61
CA ALA A 114 2.90 -9.55 3.75
C ALA A 114 4.44 -9.44 3.69
N PRO A 115 5.04 -9.29 2.51
CA PRO A 115 6.48 -9.13 2.38
C PRO A 115 6.89 -7.75 2.89
N LYS A 116 7.49 -7.70 4.09
CA LYS A 116 7.92 -6.44 4.73
C LYS A 116 9.43 -6.24 4.79
N ASP A 117 10.20 -7.31 4.64
CA ASP A 117 11.65 -7.26 4.82
C ASP A 117 12.33 -6.43 3.73
N GLY A 118 11.94 -6.59 2.47
CA GLY A 118 12.59 -5.91 1.33
C GLY A 118 12.63 -4.38 1.45
N PRO A 119 11.50 -3.67 1.62
CA PRO A 119 11.49 -2.22 1.80
C PRO A 119 12.29 -1.77 3.03
N ASN A 120 12.24 -2.53 4.13
CA ASN A 120 12.96 -2.18 5.35
C ASN A 120 14.48 -2.43 5.26
N GLU A 121 14.91 -3.50 4.58
CA GLU A 121 16.31 -3.73 4.24
C GLU A 121 16.84 -2.61 3.34
N ALA A 122 16.07 -2.20 2.32
CA ALA A 122 16.42 -1.08 1.46
C ALA A 122 16.56 0.24 2.26
N ALA A 123 15.64 0.51 3.19
CA ALA A 123 15.71 1.64 4.11
C ALA A 123 17.00 1.60 4.96
N GLY A 124 17.36 0.43 5.50
CA GLY A 124 18.60 0.24 6.26
C GLY A 124 19.87 0.47 5.45
N LEU A 125 19.88 0.13 4.16
CA LEU A 125 21.04 0.32 3.27
C LEU A 125 21.24 1.78 2.84
N ILE A 126 20.18 2.58 2.84
CA ILE A 126 20.24 4.01 2.49
C ILE A 126 21.09 4.80 3.51
N TYR A 127 21.17 4.33 4.75
CA TYR A 127 22.15 4.80 5.73
C TYR A 127 23.40 3.92 5.68
N PRO A 128 24.55 4.39 5.16
CA PRO A 128 25.78 3.63 5.27
C PRO A 128 26.15 3.49 6.74
N SER A 129 26.43 2.26 7.17
CA SER A 129 27.08 1.98 8.46
C SER A 129 28.33 2.84 8.57
N THR A 130 28.30 3.84 9.45
CA THR A 130 29.46 4.65 9.82
C THR A 130 30.57 3.79 10.41
#